data_AF-A0A535FDM0-F1
#
_entry.id   AF-A0A535FDM0-F1
#
_cell.length_a   1.000
_cell.length_b   1.000
_cell.length_c   1.000
_cell.angle_alpha   90.00
_cell.angle_beta   90.00
_cell.angle_gamma   90.00
#
_symmetry.space_group_name_H-M   'P 1'
#
loop_
_entity.id
_entity.type
_entity.pdbx_description
1 polymer ?
#
loop_
_entity_poly.entity_id
_entity_poly.type
_entity_poly.pdbx_seq_one_letter_code
_entity_poly.pdbx_strand_id
1 'polypeptide(L)' 'MAEDAREELLTVREVARRLRVDDTTVRRWIKSGALEAITLPHRGKRQAYRIKRSTLDTLLSSSVPLA' A
#
# COMPACT_ATOMS: atom_id res chain seq x y z
N MET A 1 -6.71 0.11 -22.23
CA MET A 1 -5.28 -0.26 -22.22
C MET A 1 -4.82 -0.22 -20.77
N ALA A 2 -4.77 -1.37 -20.09
CA ALA A 2 -4.37 -1.50 -18.69
C ALA A 2 -3.09 -2.33 -18.64
N GLU A 3 -2.01 -1.77 -19.18
CA GLU A 3 -0.70 -2.38 -19.19
C GLU A 3 0.22 -1.60 -18.25
N ASP A 4 0.22 -1.95 -16.97
CA ASP A 4 1.41 -1.83 -16.12
C ASP A 4 1.25 -2.70 -14.87
N ALA A 5 1.09 -4.00 -15.11
CA ALA A 5 1.04 -5.04 -14.08
C ALA A 5 2.45 -5.59 -13.78
N ARG A 6 3.48 -4.74 -13.87
CA ARG A 6 4.80 -5.06 -13.32
C ARG A 6 4.79 -4.67 -11.86
N GLU A 7 4.48 -5.64 -11.00
CA GLU A 7 4.49 -5.63 -9.54
C GLU A 7 5.24 -4.47 -8.86
N GLU A 8 4.65 -3.28 -8.91
CA GLU A 8 5.28 -2.06 -8.42
C GLU A 8 5.20 -2.08 -6.88
N LEU A 9 6.34 -2.31 -6.23
CA LEU A 9 6.45 -2.32 -4.78
C LEU A 9 6.54 -0.89 -4.27
N LEU A 10 5.43 -0.36 -3.77
CA LEU A 10 5.33 1.01 -3.27
C LEU A 10 5.80 1.08 -1.82
N THR A 11 6.42 2.20 -1.44
CA THR A 11 6.66 2.51 -0.03
C THR A 11 5.41 3.06 0.64
N VAL A 12 5.39 3.05 1.98
CA VAL A 12 4.32 3.66 2.80
C VAL A 12 4.04 5.10 2.37
N ARG A 13 5.09 5.89 2.10
CA ARG A 13 4.96 7.30 1.69
C ARG A 13 4.32 7.46 0.31
N GLU A 14 4.60 6.55 -0.62
CA GLU A 14 3.99 6.59 -1.96
C GLU A 14 2.51 6.24 -1.89
N VAL A 15 2.17 5.22 -1.10
CA VAL A 15 0.77 4.83 -0.86
C VAL A 15 0.01 5.95 -0.16
N ALA A 16 0.60 6.54 0.88
CA ALA A 16 0.04 7.69 1.59
C ALA A 16 -0.27 8.86 0.64
N ARG A 17 0.65 9.20 -0.27
CA ARG A 17 0.46 10.27 -1.25
C ARG A 17 -0.65 9.94 -2.27
N ARG A 18 -0.72 8.70 -2.76
CA ARG A 18 -1.76 8.28 -3.73
C ARG A 18 -3.16 8.31 -3.11
N LEU A 19 -3.28 7.85 -1.87
CA LEU A 19 -4.55 7.82 -1.12
C LEU A 19 -4.88 9.15 -0.42
N ARG A 20 -3.97 10.12 -0.43
CA ARG A 20 -4.06 11.39 0.33
C ARG A 20 -4.28 11.17 1.84
N VAL A 21 -3.66 10.13 2.40
CA VAL A 21 -3.67 9.83 3.83
C VAL A 21 -2.28 10.03 4.44
N ASP A 22 -2.21 10.09 5.77
CA ASP A 22 -0.93 10.15 6.48
C ASP A 22 -0.24 8.78 6.50
N ASP A 23 1.09 8.80 6.56
CA ASP A 23 1.92 7.59 6.64
C ASP A 23 1.61 6.76 7.91
N THR A 24 1.23 7.41 9.00
CA THR A 24 0.76 6.73 10.22
C THR A 24 -0.55 5.97 10.01
N THR A 25 -1.45 6.48 9.16
CA THR A 25 -2.69 5.80 8.77
C THR A 25 -2.38 4.54 7.97
N VAL A 26 -1.46 4.63 7.00
CA VAL A 26 -1.03 3.46 6.22
C VAL A 26 -0.38 2.41 7.13
N ARG A 27 0.50 2.81 8.06
CA ARG A 27 1.05 1.90 9.08
C ARG A 27 -0.03 1.27 9.95
N ARG A 28 -1.04 2.03 10.36
CA ARG A 28 -2.16 1.53 11.15
C ARG A 28 -2.94 0.48 10.37
N TRP A 29 -3.20 0.70 9.08
CA TRP A 29 -3.89 -0.28 8.22
C TRP A 29 -3.09 -1.56 7.99
N ILE A 30 -1.77 -1.45 7.87
CA ILE A 30 -0.90 -2.63 7.82
C ILE A 30 -1.00 -3.40 9.13
N LYS A 31 -0.93 -2.70 10.28
CA LYS A 31 -1.05 -3.33 11.60
C LYS A 31 -2.44 -3.94 11.85
N SER A 32 -3.50 -3.34 11.32
CA SER A 32 -4.86 -3.85 11.47
C SER A 32 -5.21 -4.95 10.45
N GLY A 33 -4.31 -5.29 9.53
CA GLY A 33 -4.56 -6.26 8.46
C GLY A 33 -5.46 -5.75 7.34
N ALA A 34 -5.80 -4.45 7.34
CA ALA A 34 -6.59 -3.83 6.27
C ALA A 34 -5.76 -3.59 4.99
N LEU A 35 -4.43 -3.55 5.12
CA LEU A 35 -3.51 -3.39 3.99
C LEU A 35 -2.39 -4.41 4.06
N GLU A 36 -2.27 -5.25 3.04
CA GLU A 36 -1.20 -6.24 2.94
C GLU A 36 0.13 -5.56 2.56
N ALA A 37 1.15 -5.76 3.39
CA ALA A 37 2.48 -5.19 3.16
C ALA A 37 3.58 -6.19 3.54
N ILE A 38 4.62 -6.23 2.71
CA ILE A 38 5.83 -6.98 2.93
C ILE A 38 6.76 -6.15 3.82
N THR A 39 7.04 -6.64 5.02
CA THR A 39 8.08 -6.11 5.90
C THR A 39 9.44 -6.58 5.41
N LEU A 40 10.33 -5.67 5.01
CA LEU A 40 11.71 -6.04 4.71
C LEU A 40 12.55 -6.08 5.99
N PRO A 41 13.51 -7.03 6.08
CA PRO A 41 14.50 -7.04 7.14
C PRO A 41 15.34 -5.75 7.06
N HIS A 42 15.56 -5.17 8.22
CA HIS A 42 16.03 -3.81 8.41
C HIS A 42 17.44 -3.54 7.85
N ARG A 43 17.59 -2.46 7.07
CA ARG A 43 18.88 -1.79 6.79
C ARG A 43 18.83 -0.38 7.40
N GLY A 44 19.36 -0.17 8.62
CA GLY A 44 19.68 1.19 9.13
C GLY A 44 18.96 1.67 10.41
N LYS A 45 18.04 2.63 10.32
CA LYS A 45 17.30 3.21 11.49
C LYS A 45 15.77 3.16 11.36
N ARG A 46 15.23 2.66 10.24
CA ARG A 46 13.78 2.61 9.99
C ARG A 46 13.36 1.24 9.45
N GLN A 47 12.18 0.77 9.85
CA GLN A 47 11.55 -0.40 9.23
C GLN A 47 10.99 0.00 7.87
N ALA A 48 11.34 -0.77 6.83
CA ALA A 48 10.85 -0.56 5.48
C ALA A 48 9.68 -1.51 5.22
N TYR A 49 8.53 -0.92 4.87
CA TYR A 49 7.37 -1.67 4.38
C TYR A 49 7.27 -1.46 2.87
N ARG A 50 7.00 -2.53 2.15
CA ARG A 50 6.66 -2.50 0.72
C ARG A 50 5.25 -3.01 0.55
N ILE A 51 4.43 -2.22 -0.11
CA ILE A 51 3.03 -2.51 -0.39
C ILE A 51 2.95 -2.79 -1.89
N LYS A 52 2.34 -3.91 -2.28
CA LYS A 52 2.13 -4.19 -3.70
C LYS A 52 1.09 -3.20 -4.25
N ARG A 53 1.35 -2.62 -5.42
CA ARG A 53 0.38 -1.78 -6.11
C ARG A 53 -0.95 -2.51 -6.34
N SER A 54 -0.93 -3.81 -6.63
CA SER A 54 -2.15 -4.62 -6.77
C SER A 54 -3.01 -4.63 -5.52
N THR A 55 -2.42 -4.72 -4.31
CA THR A 55 -3.19 -4.66 -3.05
C THR A 55 -3.90 -3.33 -2.89
N LEU A 56 -3.23 -2.23 -3.27
CA LEU A 56 -3.82 -0.90 -3.28
C LEU A 56 -4.99 -0.83 -4.27
N ASP A 57 -4.78 -1.31 -5.50
CA ASP A 57 -5.79 -1.34 -6.55
C ASP A 57 -7.03 -2.15 -6.13
N THR A 58 -6.83 -3.33 -5.53
CA THR A 58 -7.92 -4.14 -4.97
C THR A 58 -8.70 -3.39 -3.89
N LEU A 59 -8.02 -2.65 -3.01
CA LEU A 59 -8.70 -1.80 -2.00
C LEU A 59 -9.51 -0.67 -2.63
N LEU A 60 -8.98 0.02 -3.66
CA LEU A 60 -9.74 1.06 -4.36
C LEU A 60 -10.93 0.48 -5.13
N SER A 61 -10.73 -0.66 -5.79
CA SER A 61 -11.78 -1.35 -6.57
C SER A 61 -12.89 -1.88 -5.67
N SER A 62 -12.54 -2.43 -4.50
CA SER A 62 -13.52 -2.93 -3.52
C SER A 62 -14.35 -1.82 -2.85
N SER A 63 -14.00 -0.55 -3.05
CA SER A 63 -14.73 0.60 -2.52
C SER A 63 -15.79 1.15 -3.48
N VAL A 64 -15.98 0.54 -4.66
CA VAL A 64 -17.03 0.96 -5.61
C VAL A 64 -18.19 -0.04 -5.54
N PRO A 65 -19.21 0.18 -4.68
CA PRO A 65 -20.50 -0.43 -4.92
C PRO A 65 -21.09 0.27 -6.16
N LEU A 66 -21.03 -0.41 -7.30
CA LEU A 66 -21.83 -0.02 -8.46
C LEU A 66 -23.29 -0.32 -8.12
N ALA A 67 -24.04 0.74 -7.81
CA ALA A 67 -25.50 0.72 -7.70
C ALA A 67 -26.14 0.84 -9.09
#